data_AF-A0A6F8Z123-F1
#
_entry.id   AF-A0A6F8Z123-F1
#
_cell.length_a   1.000
_cell.length_b   1.000
_cell.length_c   1.000
_cell.angle_alpha   90.00
_cell.angle_beta   90.00
_cell.angle_gamma   90.00
#
_symmetry.space_group_name_H-M   'P 1'
#
loop_
_entity.id
_entity.type
_entity.pdbx_description
1 polymer ?
#
loop_
_entity_poly.entity_id
_entity_poly.type
_entity_poly.pdbx_seq_one_letter_code
_entity_poly.pdbx_strand_id
1 'polypeptide(L)'
;MRARPTKPGGTWRRLGARLLAAAVVTTLPLAGLASPASGHDRSGHGGGHGQGSDKPRIIVTQDGEVDDMDSFIRFLYYANEFDIEGIVYSSSRFHWAGDGADVPPFRWTGTEWVDHYIDLYEKLYPNLRRHADGYPTPARLRSLYKIGNIDNVSEMDKVTEGSTRTPRWPTTSSRTGPT
;
A
#
# COMPACT_ATOMS: atom_id res chain seq x y z
N MET A 1 1.34 54.33 -15.85
CA MET A 1 0.81 54.42 -14.47
C MET A 1 -0.71 54.59 -14.52
N ARG A 2 -1.48 53.54 -14.21
CA ARG A 2 -2.94 53.64 -13.99
C ARG A 2 -3.24 52.97 -12.65
N ALA A 3 -3.72 53.77 -11.70
CA ALA A 3 -4.04 53.34 -10.35
C ALA A 3 -5.32 52.49 -10.32
N ARG A 4 -5.32 51.40 -9.55
CA ARG A 4 -6.49 50.59 -9.19
C ARG A 4 -7.37 51.36 -8.19
N PRO A 5 -8.71 51.29 -8.27
CA PRO A 5 -9.58 51.75 -7.19
C PRO A 5 -9.69 50.69 -6.09
N THR A 6 -9.37 51.07 -4.86
CA THR A 6 -9.58 50.28 -3.63
C THR A 6 -11.01 50.50 -3.11
N LYS A 7 -11.72 49.42 -2.77
CA LYS A 7 -13.03 49.50 -2.09
C LYS A 7 -12.83 49.76 -0.58
N PRO A 8 -13.70 50.56 0.07
CA PRO A 8 -13.59 50.86 1.50
C PRO A 8 -14.09 49.70 2.38
N GLY A 9 -13.42 49.52 3.51
CA GLY A 9 -13.69 48.48 4.51
C GLY A 9 -15.00 48.73 5.28
N GLY A 10 -15.74 47.64 5.49
CA GLY A 10 -16.91 47.60 6.37
C GLY A 10 -16.53 46.96 7.71
N THR A 11 -16.46 47.78 8.75
CA THR A 11 -16.40 47.35 10.15
C THR A 11 -17.79 46.98 10.66
N TRP A 12 -17.98 45.75 11.13
CA TRP A 12 -19.15 45.37 11.92
C TRP A 12 -18.69 44.79 13.26
N ARG A 13 -18.85 45.58 14.33
CA ARG A 13 -18.82 45.14 15.73
C ARG A 13 -20.19 45.37 16.33
N ARG A 14 -20.89 44.31 16.75
CA ARG A 14 -21.89 44.21 17.85
C ARG A 14 -21.95 42.73 18.24
N LEU A 15 -21.33 42.26 19.33
CA LEU A 15 -21.79 42.24 20.73
C LEU A 15 -23.22 41.69 20.93
N GLY A 16 -23.34 40.57 21.66
CA GLY A 16 -24.57 39.95 22.14
C GLY A 16 -24.32 38.46 22.45
N ALA A 17 -23.68 38.13 23.56
CA ALA A 17 -24.31 37.81 24.84
C ALA A 17 -25.01 36.43 24.88
N ARG A 18 -24.25 35.48 25.46
CA ARG A 18 -24.60 34.21 26.12
C ARG A 18 -26.08 33.93 26.40
N LEU A 19 -26.53 32.73 26.02
CA LEU A 19 -27.46 31.93 26.83
C LEU A 19 -26.94 30.49 26.91
N LEU A 20 -26.56 30.11 28.13
CA LEU A 20 -26.31 28.74 28.56
C LEU A 20 -27.67 28.08 28.79
N ALA A 21 -27.95 26.99 28.08
CA ALA A 21 -29.00 26.05 28.45
C ALA A 21 -28.32 24.69 28.68
N ALA A 22 -28.11 24.35 29.96
CA ALA A 22 -27.68 23.03 30.38
C ALA A 22 -28.90 22.10 30.35
N ALA A 23 -28.94 21.16 29.40
CA ALA A 23 -29.86 20.03 29.43
C ALA A 23 -29.12 18.82 30.01
N VAL A 24 -29.43 18.50 31.26
CA VAL A 24 -29.02 17.25 31.91
C VAL A 24 -29.87 16.14 31.31
N VAL A 25 -29.30 15.37 30.39
CA VAL A 25 -29.89 14.12 29.92
C VAL A 25 -29.32 13.00 30.78
N THR A 26 -30.18 12.45 31.64
CA THR A 26 -29.91 11.28 32.47
C THR A 26 -29.63 10.05 31.60
N THR A 27 -28.43 9.50 31.75
CA THR A 27 -28.00 8.23 31.15
C THR A 27 -28.70 7.05 31.81
N LEU A 28 -29.52 6.30 31.06
CA LEU A 28 -29.86 4.91 31.43
C LEU A 28 -28.66 4.00 31.09
N PRO A 29 -28.20 3.13 32.00
CA PRO A 29 -27.26 2.08 31.63
C PRO A 29 -28.03 0.98 30.90
N LEU A 30 -27.84 0.89 29.58
CA LEU A 30 -28.23 -0.29 28.81
C LEU A 30 -27.18 -1.38 29.10
N ALA A 31 -27.50 -2.29 30.03
CA ALA A 31 -26.74 -3.51 30.26
C ALA A 31 -26.83 -4.39 29.00
N GLY A 32 -25.87 -4.26 28.11
CA GLY A 32 -25.70 -5.15 26.96
C GLY A 32 -25.23 -6.51 27.44
N LEU A 33 -26.02 -7.54 27.17
CA LEU A 33 -25.60 -8.93 27.26
C LEU A 33 -24.31 -9.13 26.45
N ALA A 34 -23.24 -9.50 27.12
CA ALA A 34 -22.06 -10.05 26.47
C ALA A 34 -22.41 -11.45 25.95
N SER A 35 -22.66 -11.56 24.64
CA SER A 35 -22.65 -12.87 23.97
C SER A 35 -21.21 -13.38 23.91
N PRO A 36 -20.91 -14.62 24.31
CA PRO A 36 -19.62 -15.20 24.00
C PRO A 36 -19.57 -15.46 22.49
N ALA A 37 -18.65 -14.81 21.79
CA ALA A 37 -18.29 -15.23 20.45
C ALA A 37 -17.70 -16.63 20.56
N SER A 38 -18.42 -17.62 20.04
CA SER A 38 -17.93 -19.00 19.90
C SER A 38 -16.59 -18.98 19.18
N GLY A 39 -15.54 -19.34 19.90
CA GLY A 39 -14.23 -19.59 19.34
C GLY A 39 -14.33 -20.70 18.30
N HIS A 40 -13.78 -20.45 17.12
CA HIS A 40 -13.53 -21.50 16.14
C HIS A 40 -12.40 -22.37 16.70
N ASP A 41 -12.79 -23.50 17.29
CA ASP A 41 -11.90 -24.63 17.50
C ASP A 41 -11.47 -25.16 16.12
N ARG A 42 -10.19 -25.04 15.82
CA ARG A 42 -9.54 -25.86 14.80
C ARG A 42 -8.40 -26.61 15.45
N SER A 43 -8.75 -27.81 15.89
CA SER A 43 -7.88 -28.92 16.19
C SER A 43 -6.90 -29.19 15.04
N GLY A 44 -5.67 -29.52 15.43
CA GLY A 44 -4.50 -29.49 14.58
C GLY A 44 -4.32 -30.64 13.60
N HIS A 45 -3.38 -30.43 12.68
CA HIS A 45 -2.60 -31.47 12.02
C HIS A 45 -1.13 -31.02 12.02
N GLY A 46 -0.29 -31.82 12.68
CA GLY A 46 1.14 -31.63 12.77
C GLY A 46 1.83 -31.95 11.44
N GLY A 47 2.67 -31.02 11.01
CA GLY A 47 3.59 -31.15 9.89
C GLY A 47 4.41 -29.87 9.80
N GLY A 48 5.62 -29.90 10.37
CA GLY A 48 6.53 -28.75 10.41
C GLY A 48 7.04 -28.39 9.01
N HIS A 49 6.26 -27.60 8.28
CA HIS A 49 6.74 -26.73 7.21
C HIS A 49 6.78 -25.32 7.78
N GLY A 50 7.88 -24.59 7.57
CA GLY A 50 8.05 -23.23 8.08
C GLY A 50 6.78 -22.41 7.83
N GLN A 51 6.27 -21.74 8.87
CA GLN A 51 4.96 -21.09 8.86
C GLN A 51 4.84 -20.05 7.73
N GLY A 52 4.48 -20.51 6.54
CA GLY A 52 4.08 -19.69 5.42
C GLY A 52 2.56 -19.56 5.47
N SER A 53 2.06 -18.37 5.18
CA SER A 53 0.61 -18.17 5.08
C SER A 53 0.03 -19.06 3.97
N ASP A 54 -1.21 -19.52 4.12
CA ASP A 54 -1.95 -20.27 3.05
C ASP A 54 -2.23 -19.39 1.81
N LYS A 55 -1.75 -18.14 1.80
CA LYS A 55 -1.99 -17.17 0.74
C LYS A 55 -1.02 -17.39 -0.42
N PRO A 56 -1.45 -17.14 -1.68
CA PRO A 56 -0.54 -17.14 -2.81
C PRO A 56 0.57 -16.10 -2.63
N ARG A 57 1.81 -16.53 -2.86
CA ARG A 57 2.99 -15.67 -2.83
C ARG A 57 3.10 -14.88 -4.13
N ILE A 58 3.32 -13.57 -4.03
CA ILE A 58 3.35 -12.68 -5.19
C ILE A 58 4.53 -11.71 -5.14
N ILE A 59 5.10 -11.47 -6.32
CA ILE A 59 5.98 -10.35 -6.61
C ILE A 59 5.30 -9.54 -7.72
N VAL A 60 5.18 -8.23 -7.53
CA VAL A 60 4.63 -7.32 -8.53
C VAL A 60 5.79 -6.58 -9.19
N THR A 61 5.88 -6.65 -10.51
CA THR A 61 6.82 -5.87 -11.33
C THR A 61 6.00 -4.93 -12.20
N GLN A 62 6.34 -3.64 -12.22
CA GLN A 62 5.55 -2.59 -12.90
C GLN A 62 6.47 -1.51 -13.47
N ASP A 63 6.06 -0.86 -14.56
CA ASP A 63 6.82 0.16 -15.28
C ASP A 63 6.28 1.59 -15.08
N GLY A 64 5.19 1.72 -14.33
CA GLY A 64 4.62 3.00 -13.94
C GLY A 64 3.84 3.68 -15.06
N GLU A 65 3.29 2.92 -16.02
CA GLU A 65 2.19 3.38 -16.84
C GLU A 65 0.92 3.66 -16.00
N VAL A 66 -0.03 4.41 -16.56
CA VAL A 66 -1.30 4.74 -15.89
C VAL A 66 -2.10 3.48 -15.52
N ASP A 67 -2.11 2.45 -16.35
CA ASP A 67 -2.80 1.19 -16.06
C ASP A 67 -2.07 0.34 -14.99
N ASP A 68 -0.75 0.44 -14.91
CA ASP A 68 0.03 -0.10 -13.78
C ASP A 68 -0.34 0.61 -12.47
N MET A 69 -0.49 1.94 -12.48
CA MET A 69 -0.95 2.69 -11.30
C MET A 69 -2.36 2.27 -10.87
N ASP A 70 -3.30 2.16 -11.81
CA ASP A 70 -4.68 1.75 -11.52
C ASP A 70 -4.74 0.32 -10.96
N SER A 71 -3.97 -0.58 -11.56
CA SER A 71 -3.90 -1.97 -11.10
C SER A 71 -3.19 -2.10 -9.76
N PHE A 72 -2.21 -1.24 -9.45
CA PHE A 72 -1.56 -1.17 -8.14
C PHE A 72 -2.51 -0.67 -7.05
N ILE A 73 -3.31 0.36 -7.31
CA ILE A 73 -4.36 0.81 -6.39
C ILE A 73 -5.32 -0.35 -6.10
N ARG A 74 -5.79 -1.04 -7.13
CA ARG A 74 -6.65 -2.22 -6.97
C ARG A 74 -5.96 -3.31 -6.15
N PHE A 75 -4.69 -3.59 -6.42
CA PHE A 75 -3.90 -4.56 -5.68
C PHE A 75 -3.84 -4.22 -4.18
N LEU A 76 -3.66 -2.95 -3.80
CA LEU A 76 -3.65 -2.51 -2.40
C LEU A 76 -4.97 -2.80 -1.66
N TYR A 77 -6.12 -2.73 -2.35
CA TYR A 77 -7.42 -3.11 -1.80
C TYR A 77 -7.57 -4.63 -1.55
N TYR A 78 -6.80 -5.46 -2.26
CA TYR A 78 -6.79 -6.92 -2.09
C TYR A 78 -5.51 -7.41 -1.42
N ALA A 79 -4.68 -6.52 -0.89
CA ALA A 79 -3.37 -6.87 -0.34
C ALA A 79 -3.45 -7.85 0.85
N ASN A 80 -4.61 -7.96 1.49
CA ASN A 80 -4.86 -8.96 2.52
C ASN A 80 -4.97 -10.39 2.00
N GLU A 81 -5.19 -10.60 0.69
CA GLU A 81 -5.37 -11.92 0.08
C GLU A 81 -4.05 -12.56 -0.38
N PHE A 82 -2.93 -11.81 -0.34
CA PHE A 82 -1.64 -12.25 -0.87
C PHE A 82 -0.56 -12.28 0.21
N ASP A 83 0.42 -13.17 0.01
CA ASP A 83 1.72 -13.09 0.68
C ASP A 83 2.67 -12.28 -0.22
N ILE A 84 2.78 -10.98 0.07
CA ILE A 84 3.53 -10.04 -0.77
C ILE A 84 5.02 -10.14 -0.43
N GLU A 85 5.80 -10.53 -1.44
CA GLU A 85 7.23 -10.77 -1.32
C GLU A 85 8.08 -9.65 -1.93
N GLY A 86 7.51 -8.90 -2.86
CA GLY A 86 8.18 -7.77 -3.49
C GLY A 86 7.25 -6.91 -4.32
N ILE A 87 7.51 -5.60 -4.32
CA ILE A 87 6.94 -4.63 -5.26
C ILE A 87 8.14 -3.99 -5.94
N VAL A 88 8.31 -4.23 -7.22
CA VAL A 88 9.51 -3.86 -7.97
C VAL A 88 9.11 -2.92 -9.10
N TYR A 89 9.70 -1.73 -9.11
CA TYR A 89 9.60 -0.83 -10.25
C TYR A 89 10.75 -1.12 -11.21
N SER A 90 10.46 -1.59 -12.43
CA SER A 90 11.44 -1.77 -13.51
C SER A 90 11.11 -0.94 -14.75
N SER A 91 12.00 -0.93 -15.75
CA SER A 91 11.70 -0.42 -17.08
C SER A 91 10.86 -1.39 -17.91
N SER A 92 10.36 -0.89 -19.04
CA SER A 92 9.77 -1.66 -20.12
C SER A 92 10.21 -1.09 -21.48
N ARG A 93 9.56 -1.54 -22.57
CA ARG A 93 9.69 -0.91 -23.90
C ARG A 93 9.03 0.46 -24.03
N PHE A 94 8.25 0.87 -23.04
CA PHE A 94 7.46 2.10 -23.07
C PHE A 94 7.81 3.09 -21.96
N HIS A 95 8.47 2.64 -20.88
CA HIS A 95 8.85 3.48 -19.75
C HIS A 95 10.26 3.14 -19.25
N TRP A 96 11.16 4.13 -19.22
CA TRP A 96 12.47 4.03 -18.56
C TRP A 96 13.01 5.41 -18.17
N ALA A 97 13.83 5.45 -17.12
CA ALA A 97 14.40 6.66 -16.54
C ALA A 97 15.59 7.22 -17.33
N GLY A 98 16.25 6.37 -18.13
CA GLY A 98 17.53 6.69 -18.73
C GLY A 98 18.68 6.33 -17.80
N ASP A 99 19.89 6.25 -18.36
CA ASP A 99 21.13 5.95 -17.62
C ASP A 99 21.82 7.21 -17.08
N GLY A 100 21.27 8.39 -17.37
CA GLY A 100 21.87 9.68 -17.03
C GLY A 100 23.05 10.08 -17.94
N ALA A 101 23.29 9.33 -19.01
CA ALA A 101 24.34 9.55 -19.99
C ALA A 101 23.77 9.47 -21.42
N ASP A 102 23.86 8.31 -22.07
CA ASP A 102 23.56 8.14 -23.49
C ASP A 102 22.10 7.77 -23.75
N VAL A 103 21.39 7.26 -22.74
CA VAL A 103 19.99 6.85 -22.83
C VAL A 103 19.11 7.92 -22.19
N PRO A 104 18.37 8.71 -22.99
CA PRO A 104 17.43 9.68 -22.44
C PRO A 104 16.20 8.97 -21.83
N PRO A 105 15.53 9.59 -20.83
CA PRO A 105 14.27 9.10 -20.31
C PRO A 105 13.20 9.00 -21.41
N PHE A 106 12.37 7.97 -21.36
CA PHE A 106 11.20 7.83 -22.24
C PHE A 106 9.95 7.58 -21.42
N ARG A 107 9.00 8.51 -21.54
CA ARG A 107 7.73 8.54 -20.78
C ARG A 107 7.89 8.38 -19.26
N TRP A 108 9.06 8.68 -18.70
CA TRP A 108 9.38 8.46 -17.29
C TRP A 108 8.44 9.20 -16.32
N THR A 109 7.91 8.49 -15.33
CA THR A 109 6.94 9.03 -14.36
C THR A 109 7.54 9.36 -12.99
N GLY A 110 8.86 9.18 -12.82
CA GLY A 110 9.55 9.36 -11.54
C GLY A 110 9.37 8.16 -10.61
N THR A 111 10.14 8.07 -9.53
CA THR A 111 10.12 6.91 -8.61
C THR A 111 9.13 7.06 -7.44
N GLU A 112 8.50 8.23 -7.30
CA GLU A 112 7.74 8.60 -6.10
C GLU A 112 6.32 8.03 -6.06
N TRP A 113 5.76 7.60 -7.20
CA TRP A 113 4.33 7.29 -7.30
C TRP A 113 3.93 6.06 -6.46
N VAL A 114 4.78 5.04 -6.35
CA VAL A 114 4.48 3.86 -5.51
C VAL A 114 4.39 4.27 -4.03
N ASP A 115 5.35 5.05 -3.55
CA ASP A 115 5.33 5.59 -2.18
C ASP A 115 4.13 6.49 -1.96
N HIS A 116 3.77 7.33 -2.94
CA HIS A 116 2.58 8.15 -2.89
C HIS A 116 1.29 7.33 -2.68
N TYR A 117 1.13 6.21 -3.39
CA TYR A 117 -0.03 5.34 -3.19
C TYR A 117 0.02 4.57 -1.87
N ILE A 118 1.22 4.23 -1.37
CA ILE A 118 1.35 3.64 -0.03
C ILE A 118 1.00 4.66 1.06
N ASP A 119 1.33 5.94 0.88
CA ASP A 119 0.91 7.03 1.78
C ASP A 119 -0.62 7.20 1.81
N LEU A 120 -1.28 7.05 0.66
CA LEU A 120 -2.74 7.05 0.59
C LEU A 120 -3.33 5.80 1.23
N TYR A 121 -2.75 4.63 0.98
CA TYR A 121 -3.12 3.38 1.65
C TYR A 121 -3.01 3.49 3.17
N GLU A 122 -1.96 4.13 3.70
CA GLU A 122 -1.78 4.34 5.14
C GLU A 122 -2.94 5.12 5.76
N LYS A 123 -3.47 6.13 5.07
CA LYS A 123 -4.65 6.88 5.53
C LYS A 123 -5.91 6.01 5.58
N LEU A 124 -6.02 5.03 4.67
CA LEU A 124 -7.16 4.12 4.58
C LEU A 124 -7.02 2.87 5.47
N TYR A 125 -5.80 2.51 5.85
CA TYR A 125 -5.47 1.29 6.59
C TYR A 125 -6.30 1.06 7.86
N PRO A 126 -6.59 2.08 8.71
CA PRO A 126 -7.45 1.89 9.89
C PRO A 126 -8.89 1.50 9.53
N ASN A 127 -9.37 1.88 8.35
CA ASN A 127 -10.70 1.50 7.88
C ASN A 127 -10.70 0.11 7.24
N LEU A 128 -9.71 -0.18 6.38
CA LEU A 128 -9.58 -1.50 5.72
C LEU A 128 -9.55 -2.65 6.73
N ARG A 129 -8.79 -2.47 7.81
CA ARG A 129 -8.69 -3.45 8.91
C ARG A 129 -9.99 -3.71 9.68
N ARG A 130 -11.01 -2.86 9.52
CA ARG A 130 -12.34 -3.12 10.10
C ARG A 130 -13.16 -4.10 9.26
N HIS A 131 -12.82 -4.24 7.98
CA HIS A 131 -13.57 -5.04 7.02
C HIS A 131 -12.97 -6.43 6.82
N ALA A 132 -11.65 -6.58 6.91
CA ALA A 132 -10.98 -7.87 6.89
C ALA A 132 -9.63 -7.82 7.61
N ASP A 133 -9.20 -8.98 8.09
CA ASP A 133 -7.86 -9.18 8.66
C ASP A 133 -6.82 -9.41 7.58
N GLY A 134 -5.53 -9.35 7.96
CA GLY A 134 -4.43 -9.78 7.11
C GLY A 134 -3.89 -8.73 6.13
N TYR A 135 -4.42 -7.50 6.14
CA TYR A 135 -3.83 -6.38 5.40
C TYR A 135 -2.41 -6.06 5.88
N PRO A 136 -1.41 -5.97 4.97
CA PRO A 136 -0.03 -5.65 5.34
C PRO A 136 0.06 -4.23 5.90
N THR A 137 0.96 -3.99 6.85
CA THR A 137 1.18 -2.62 7.34
C THR A 137 1.78 -1.76 6.21
N PRO A 138 1.51 -0.43 6.20
CA PRO A 138 2.16 0.47 5.26
C PRO A 138 3.69 0.39 5.32
N ALA A 139 4.26 0.27 6.53
CA ALA A 139 5.69 0.06 6.73
C ALA A 139 6.20 -1.24 6.09
N ARG A 140 5.41 -2.33 6.15
CA ARG A 140 5.75 -3.58 5.45
C ARG A 140 5.75 -3.37 3.94
N LEU A 141 4.73 -2.73 3.37
CA LEU A 141 4.67 -2.43 1.94
C LEU A 141 5.89 -1.62 1.48
N ARG A 142 6.25 -0.55 2.20
CA ARG A 142 7.46 0.26 1.91
C ARG A 142 8.74 -0.57 1.99
N SER A 143 8.85 -1.47 2.96
CA SER A 143 10.03 -2.35 3.08
C SER A 143 10.17 -3.33 1.91
N LEU A 144 9.06 -3.65 1.23
CA LEU A 144 9.00 -4.54 0.08
C LEU A 144 9.13 -3.81 -1.26
N TYR A 145 8.93 -2.50 -1.27
CA TYR A 145 9.14 -1.67 -2.46
C TYR A 145 10.63 -1.51 -2.76
N LYS A 146 11.01 -1.82 -4.00
CA LYS A 146 12.38 -1.80 -4.49
C LYS A 146 12.44 -1.24 -5.90
N ILE A 147 13.50 -0.49 -6.19
CA ILE A 147 13.81 -0.08 -7.55
C ILE A 147 14.61 -1.19 -8.21
N GLY A 148 14.05 -1.70 -9.31
CA GLY A 148 14.69 -2.63 -10.23
C GLY A 148 15.59 -1.89 -11.22
N ASN A 149 15.86 -2.53 -12.36
CA ASN A 149 16.55 -1.85 -13.45
C ASN A 149 15.56 -0.95 -14.19
N ILE A 150 15.85 0.34 -14.25
CA ILE A 150 15.01 1.37 -14.88
C ILE A 150 15.77 2.14 -15.97
N ASP A 151 17.01 1.76 -16.27
CA ASP A 151 17.93 2.57 -17.06
C ASP A 151 17.52 2.60 -18.55
N ASN A 152 17.19 1.44 -19.13
CA ASN A 152 16.85 1.32 -20.56
C ASN A 152 15.92 0.13 -20.85
N VAL A 153 15.41 0.05 -22.08
CA VAL A 153 14.66 -1.10 -22.60
C VAL A 153 15.56 -2.35 -22.68
N SER A 154 15.04 -3.48 -22.21
CA SER A 154 15.72 -4.79 -22.26
C SER A 154 17.09 -4.86 -21.55
N GLU A 155 17.39 -3.92 -20.66
CA GLU A 155 18.65 -3.87 -19.91
C GLU A 155 18.63 -4.89 -18.76
N MET A 156 19.54 -5.87 -18.79
CA MET A 156 19.54 -7.04 -17.91
C MET A 156 20.87 -7.27 -17.18
N ASP A 157 21.91 -6.49 -17.49
CA ASP A 157 23.26 -6.74 -16.96
C ASP A 157 23.43 -6.19 -15.53
N LYS A 158 22.65 -5.15 -15.20
CA LYS A 158 22.72 -4.48 -13.90
C LYS A 158 21.91 -5.20 -12.83
N VAL A 159 22.61 -5.73 -11.83
CA VAL A 159 21.99 -6.21 -10.58
C VAL A 159 21.49 -5.02 -9.77
N THR A 160 20.22 -5.06 -9.38
CA THR A 160 19.54 -4.01 -8.63
C THR A 160 18.95 -4.54 -7.33
N GLU A 161 18.48 -3.63 -6.47
CA GLU A 161 17.80 -4.01 -5.23
C GLU A 161 16.55 -4.86 -5.54
N GLY A 162 15.81 -4.47 -6.59
CA GLY A 162 14.64 -5.21 -7.08
C GLY A 162 14.99 -6.61 -7.62
N SER A 163 16.13 -6.78 -8.30
CA SER A 163 16.51 -8.10 -8.85
C SER A 163 17.08 -9.05 -7.79
N THR A 164 17.75 -8.52 -6.77
CA THR A 164 18.34 -9.32 -5.68
C THR A 164 17.27 -9.87 -4.73
N ARG A 165 16.15 -9.15 -4.60
CA ARG A 165 15.04 -9.50 -3.72
C ARG A 165 13.99 -10.37 -4.42
N THR A 166 14.43 -11.52 -4.91
CA THR A 166 13.55 -12.67 -5.13
C THR A 166 13.71 -13.60 -3.92
N PRO A 167 12.65 -13.87 -3.13
CA PRO A 167 12.75 -14.91 -2.12
C PRO A 167 13.15 -16.19 -2.83
N ARG A 168 14.17 -16.87 -2.28
CA ARG A 168 14.60 -18.20 -2.73
C ARG A 168 13.34 -19.05 -2.92
N TRP A 169 13.01 -19.33 -4.18
CA TRP A 169 11.96 -20.29 -4.50
C TRP A 169 12.34 -21.58 -3.79
N PRO A 170 11.43 -22.25 -3.06
CA PRO A 170 11.76 -23.55 -2.52
C PRO A 170 12.08 -24.45 -3.71
N THR A 171 13.37 -24.67 -3.95
CA THR A 171 13.82 -25.75 -4.83
C THR A 171 13.22 -26.99 -4.22
N THR A 172 12.26 -27.59 -4.90
CA THR A 172 11.58 -28.80 -4.46
C THR A 172 12.63 -29.77 -3.94
N SER A 173 12.64 -30.04 -2.63
CA SER A 173 13.50 -31.07 -2.07
C SER A 173 13.23 -32.34 -2.87
N SER A 174 14.31 -32.92 -3.41
CA SER A 174 14.33 -34.15 -4.21
C SER A 174 13.19 -35.10 -3.83
N ARG A 175 12.21 -35.25 -4.73
CA ARG A 175 11.22 -36.32 -4.65
C ARG A 175 11.94 -37.63 -4.92
N THR A 176 12.51 -38.24 -3.89
CA THR A 176 12.92 -39.64 -3.92
C THR A 176 11.64 -40.47 -4.07
N GLY A 177 11.37 -40.94 -5.29
CA GLY A 177 10.31 -41.90 -5.55
C GLY A 177 10.65 -43.26 -4.92
N PRO A 178 9.66 -44.06 -4.52
CA PRO A 178 9.90 -45.42 -4.05
C PRO A 178 10.43 -46.29 -5.19
N THR A 179 11.45 -47.09 -4.88
CA THR A 179 12.07 -48.12 -5.72
C THR A 179 11.15 -49.31 -5.94
#